data_AF-A0A7S2U7Q2-F1
#
_entry.id   AF-A0A7S2U7Q2-F1
#
_cell.length_a   1.000
_cell.length_b   1.000
_cell.length_c   1.000
_cell.angle_alpha   90.00
_cell.angle_beta   90.00
_cell.angle_gamma   90.00
#
_symmetry.space_group_name_H-M   'P 1'
#
loop_
_entity.id
_entity.type
_entity.pdbx_description
1 polymer ?
#
loop_
_entity_poly.entity_id
_entity_poly.type
_entity_poly.pdbx_seq_one_letter_code
_entity_poly.pdbx_strand_id
1 'polypeptide(L)'
;FDLEEDSKQNLRVFLQSPVDPSAADADVFREELDRIQSIAKSERAETSLIPSLEWNTIWKYYDALELALKTIIKAIDNDSYEERNGTPRRTDEDSMYYNNFDICYTDKHHMNLTGFDYEDFSTEEQSVYQLMSFYEKPDAKDVCFDLENTVQICSNYRPHYHEPFVHFSSAFLKDLRRVVFVGGGDSMLLHEILKYPNIELVAGLELDQKVVRNSFKHFKTQPHFDDKRVQWWFGDATKSMTMVPQEWYGSFDLVLVDLSETVMSFTVTKDLDMLEALALLLKPDGIFVKNELYFDKLSTIFDYTAQLILDDTPMICKQDFVMGSNRIDFLHPNFDLLKNHNIETLLYKPLENPKDHYDLYWDYAKNDAVADGKCEPRDEALFDPDEQRRAGLMLVLEAEEASAPLEPVEFVQETLRQALKNAGLTPKSFIKRPSEHGGSSVVVIMKEGYVVAHTWPEYDYCALDIQLW
;
A
#
# COMPACT_ATOMS: atom_id res chain seq x y z
N PHE A 1 -49.63 -7.13 21.48
CA PHE A 1 -49.97 -8.42 22.09
C PHE A 1 -49.41 -9.50 21.19
N ASP A 2 -48.65 -10.40 21.80
CA ASP A 2 -47.67 -11.35 21.26
C ASP A 2 -48.07 -12.15 20.01
N LEU A 3 -47.04 -12.58 19.27
CA LEU A 3 -46.66 -13.97 18.92
C LEU A 3 -45.52 -13.88 17.87
N GLU A 4 -44.26 -14.11 18.24
CA GLU A 4 -43.54 -15.41 18.26
C GLU A 4 -43.12 -15.96 16.88
N GLU A 5 -41.80 -16.17 16.77
CA GLU A 5 -41.01 -17.11 15.96
C GLU A 5 -41.57 -17.65 14.64
N ASP A 6 -40.87 -17.36 13.54
CA ASP A 6 -40.25 -18.46 12.80
C ASP A 6 -38.97 -18.03 12.08
N SER A 7 -37.88 -18.68 12.47
CA SER A 7 -36.54 -18.59 11.88
C SER A 7 -36.56 -19.01 10.41
N LYS A 8 -36.22 -18.09 9.51
CA LYS A 8 -35.59 -18.31 8.18
C LYS A 8 -35.36 -16.96 7.52
N GLN A 9 -34.26 -16.29 7.86
CA GLN A 9 -33.71 -15.24 6.99
C GLN A 9 -33.20 -15.92 5.71
N ASN A 10 -34.09 -16.08 4.73
CA ASN A 10 -33.67 -16.28 3.36
C ASN A 10 -33.09 -14.95 2.88
N LEU A 11 -31.76 -14.88 2.78
CA LEU A 11 -31.07 -13.82 2.04
C LEU A 11 -31.67 -13.79 0.62
N ARG A 12 -32.44 -12.75 0.30
CA ARG A 12 -32.89 -12.48 -1.06
C ARG A 12 -31.91 -11.49 -1.67
N VAL A 13 -30.96 -12.00 -2.45
CA VAL A 13 -30.08 -11.19 -3.29
C VAL A 13 -30.93 -10.61 -4.43
N PHE A 14 -31.01 -9.29 -4.51
CA PHE A 14 -31.64 -8.61 -5.65
C PHE A 14 -30.55 -8.26 -6.66
N LEU A 15 -30.57 -8.93 -7.81
CA LEU A 15 -29.74 -8.59 -8.98
C LEU A 15 -30.52 -7.57 -9.82
N GLN A 16 -30.00 -6.35 -9.95
CA GLN A 16 -30.50 -5.36 -10.91
C GLN A 16 -29.37 -4.91 -11.84
N SER A 17 -29.16 -5.69 -12.91
CA SER A 17 -28.65 -5.17 -14.17
C SER A 17 -29.84 -4.74 -15.04
N PRO A 18 -29.80 -3.61 -15.77
CA PRO A 18 -30.88 -3.20 -16.65
C PRO A 18 -30.97 -4.03 -17.96
N VAL A 19 -30.09 -5.02 -18.16
CA VAL A 19 -30.07 -5.87 -19.37
C VAL A 19 -29.84 -7.33 -18.97
N ASP A 20 -30.72 -8.23 -19.44
CA ASP A 20 -30.57 -9.68 -19.28
C ASP A 20 -29.29 -10.15 -20.01
N PRO A 21 -28.39 -10.90 -19.36
CA PRO A 21 -27.17 -11.39 -20.01
C PRO A 21 -27.49 -12.31 -21.18
N SER A 22 -26.77 -12.12 -22.28
CA SER A 22 -26.89 -12.85 -23.54
C SER A 22 -26.18 -14.21 -23.50
N ALA A 23 -26.41 -15.05 -24.52
CA ALA A 23 -25.68 -16.30 -24.68
C ALA A 23 -24.16 -16.12 -24.85
N ALA A 24 -23.70 -14.97 -25.36
CA ALA A 24 -22.28 -14.66 -25.47
C ALA A 24 -21.65 -14.36 -24.10
N ASP A 25 -22.43 -13.81 -23.16
CA ASP A 25 -21.98 -13.54 -21.79
C ASP A 25 -21.79 -14.84 -21.00
N ALA A 26 -22.54 -15.89 -21.34
CA ALA A 26 -22.41 -17.21 -20.70
C ALA A 26 -21.04 -17.85 -20.93
N ASP A 27 -20.44 -17.65 -22.11
CA ASP A 27 -19.09 -18.18 -22.39
C ASP A 27 -18.04 -17.43 -21.56
N VAL A 28 -18.15 -16.10 -21.46
CA VAL A 28 -17.29 -15.28 -20.57
C VAL A 28 -17.43 -15.70 -19.11
N PHE A 29 -18.66 -15.90 -18.62
CA PHE A 29 -18.86 -16.37 -17.24
C PHE A 29 -18.33 -17.78 -17.00
N ARG A 30 -18.35 -18.66 -18.00
CA ARG A 30 -17.77 -20.01 -17.90
C ARG A 30 -16.25 -19.98 -17.87
N GLU A 31 -15.62 -19.16 -18.72
CA GLU A 31 -14.17 -18.93 -18.69
C GLU A 31 -13.72 -18.38 -17.34
N GLU A 32 -14.48 -17.43 -16.81
CA GLU A 32 -14.23 -16.85 -15.49
C GLU A 32 -14.45 -17.86 -14.35
N LEU A 33 -15.50 -18.68 -14.43
CA LEU A 33 -15.74 -19.76 -13.47
C LEU A 33 -14.59 -20.77 -13.48
N ASP A 34 -14.06 -21.12 -14.65
CA ASP A 34 -12.91 -22.02 -14.78
C ASP A 34 -11.65 -21.38 -14.16
N ARG A 35 -11.43 -20.07 -14.36
CA ARG A 35 -10.34 -19.31 -13.73
C ARG A 35 -10.44 -19.34 -12.21
N ILE A 36 -11.59 -18.94 -11.63
CA ILE A 36 -11.81 -18.94 -10.17
C ILE A 36 -11.67 -20.34 -9.58
N GLN A 37 -12.20 -21.37 -10.25
CA GLN A 37 -12.04 -22.76 -9.81
C GLN A 37 -10.59 -23.24 -9.88
N SER A 38 -9.78 -22.75 -10.81
CA SER A 38 -8.36 -23.09 -10.90
C SER A 38 -7.55 -22.52 -9.72
N ILE A 39 -7.88 -21.29 -9.31
CA ILE A 39 -7.33 -20.63 -8.11
C ILE A 39 -7.74 -21.44 -6.87
N ALA A 40 -9.03 -21.81 -6.76
CA ALA A 40 -9.57 -22.57 -5.63
C ALA A 40 -9.11 -24.04 -5.52
N LYS A 41 -8.71 -24.68 -6.64
CA LYS A 41 -8.28 -26.10 -6.66
C LYS A 41 -6.80 -26.29 -6.36
N SER A 42 -5.94 -25.33 -6.68
CA SER A 42 -4.50 -25.54 -6.65
C SER A 42 -3.85 -25.41 -5.27
N GLU A 43 -4.56 -24.90 -4.25
CA GLU A 43 -3.92 -24.52 -2.98
C GLU A 43 -4.75 -24.75 -1.70
N ARG A 44 -5.71 -25.68 -1.65
CA ARG A 44 -6.40 -26.02 -0.38
C ARG A 44 -5.55 -26.82 0.63
N ALA A 45 -4.23 -26.66 0.65
CA ALA A 45 -3.38 -27.21 1.69
C ALA A 45 -3.21 -26.16 2.79
N GLU A 46 -3.81 -26.37 3.98
CA GLU A 46 -3.55 -25.54 5.16
C GLU A 46 -2.03 -25.42 5.37
N THR A 47 -1.50 -24.21 5.31
CA THR A 47 -0.10 -23.93 5.68
C THR A 47 -0.07 -23.44 7.13
N SER A 48 0.92 -23.87 7.90
CA SER A 48 1.07 -23.47 9.31
C SER A 48 1.53 -22.02 9.50
N LEU A 49 1.77 -21.30 8.40
CA LEU A 49 2.36 -19.96 8.37
C LEU A 49 1.29 -18.87 8.21
N ILE A 50 0.05 -19.25 7.91
CA ILE A 50 -1.06 -18.34 7.64
C ILE A 50 -2.01 -18.38 8.83
N PRO A 51 -2.37 -17.23 9.43
CA PRO A 51 -3.46 -17.19 10.38
C PRO A 51 -4.71 -17.78 9.74
N SER A 52 -5.29 -18.79 10.38
CA SER A 52 -6.43 -19.55 9.82
C SER A 52 -7.62 -18.66 9.41
N LEU A 53 -7.71 -17.46 9.98
CA LEU A 53 -8.67 -16.47 9.55
C LEU A 53 -8.39 -15.90 8.16
N GLU A 54 -7.19 -15.37 7.90
CA GLU A 54 -6.82 -14.81 6.59
C GLU A 54 -7.10 -15.84 5.50
N TRP A 55 -6.67 -17.08 5.75
CA TRP A 55 -6.96 -18.24 4.90
C TRP A 55 -8.46 -18.43 4.65
N ASN A 56 -9.26 -18.51 5.71
CA ASN A 56 -10.69 -18.78 5.58
C ASN A 56 -11.45 -17.65 4.87
N THR A 57 -11.06 -16.39 5.04
CA THR A 57 -11.76 -15.27 4.40
C THR A 57 -11.48 -15.18 2.90
N ILE A 58 -10.22 -15.38 2.50
CA ILE A 58 -9.83 -15.50 1.09
C ILE A 58 -10.70 -16.56 0.39
N TRP A 59 -10.80 -17.74 0.98
CA TRP A 59 -11.57 -18.83 0.37
C TRP A 59 -13.09 -18.62 0.41
N LYS A 60 -13.61 -17.95 1.45
CA LYS A 60 -15.03 -17.54 1.48
C LYS A 60 -15.38 -16.59 0.33
N TYR A 61 -14.49 -15.65 0.00
CA TYR A 61 -14.68 -14.74 -1.12
C TYR A 61 -14.74 -15.51 -2.45
N TYR A 62 -13.76 -16.38 -2.72
CA TYR A 62 -13.74 -17.19 -3.94
C TYR A 62 -14.91 -18.18 -4.02
N ASP A 63 -15.31 -18.81 -2.91
CA ASP A 63 -16.49 -19.70 -2.86
C ASP A 63 -17.78 -18.90 -3.18
N ALA A 64 -17.90 -17.66 -2.71
CA ALA A 64 -19.03 -16.79 -3.01
C ALA A 64 -19.07 -16.38 -4.49
N LEU A 65 -17.91 -16.01 -5.06
CA LEU A 65 -17.77 -15.67 -6.48
C LEU A 65 -18.09 -16.88 -7.37
N GLU A 66 -17.58 -18.05 -7.03
CA GLU A 66 -17.88 -19.31 -7.72
C GLU A 66 -19.39 -19.62 -7.70
N LEU A 67 -20.05 -19.44 -6.54
CA LEU A 67 -21.49 -19.64 -6.40
C LEU A 67 -22.28 -18.65 -7.25
N ALA A 68 -21.87 -17.38 -7.28
CA ALA A 68 -22.50 -16.36 -8.10
C ALA A 68 -22.41 -16.72 -9.60
N LEU A 69 -21.21 -16.99 -10.10
CA LEU A 69 -20.96 -17.38 -11.49
C LEU A 69 -21.76 -18.61 -11.91
N LYS A 70 -21.74 -19.68 -11.08
CA LYS A 70 -22.56 -20.89 -11.32
C LYS A 70 -24.06 -20.58 -11.39
N THR A 71 -24.54 -19.68 -10.53
CA THR A 71 -25.95 -19.31 -10.49
C THR A 71 -26.36 -18.55 -11.75
N ILE A 72 -25.51 -17.64 -12.23
CA ILE A 72 -25.73 -16.87 -13.46
C ILE A 72 -25.71 -17.76 -14.68
N ILE A 73 -24.68 -18.61 -14.83
CA ILE A 73 -24.58 -19.56 -15.95
C ILE A 73 -25.82 -20.45 -15.99
N LYS A 74 -26.25 -20.98 -14.84
CA LYS A 74 -27.47 -21.79 -14.73
C LYS A 74 -28.72 -21.00 -15.11
N ALA A 75 -28.81 -19.71 -14.76
CA ALA A 75 -29.94 -18.87 -15.14
C ALA A 75 -29.98 -18.67 -16.67
N ILE A 76 -28.84 -18.35 -17.29
CA ILE A 76 -28.74 -18.17 -18.75
C ILE A 76 -29.02 -19.49 -19.50
N ASP A 77 -28.48 -20.60 -19.02
CA ASP A 77 -28.72 -21.93 -19.59
C ASP A 77 -30.20 -22.32 -19.52
N ASN A 78 -30.91 -21.92 -18.46
CA ASN A 78 -32.34 -22.19 -18.31
C ASN A 78 -33.24 -21.22 -19.11
N ASP A 79 -32.83 -19.97 -19.31
CA ASP A 79 -33.57 -18.98 -20.13
C ASP A 79 -33.39 -19.20 -21.64
N SER A 80 -32.40 -19.99 -22.05
CA SER A 80 -32.17 -20.37 -23.47
C SER A 80 -33.30 -21.21 -24.11
N TYR A 81 -34.41 -21.45 -23.41
CA TYR A 81 -35.58 -22.20 -23.91
C TYR A 81 -36.76 -21.34 -24.38
N GLU A 82 -36.74 -20.01 -24.27
CA GLU A 82 -37.74 -19.14 -24.92
C GLU A 82 -37.11 -18.23 -25.98
N GLU A 83 -37.17 -18.68 -27.24
CA GLU A 83 -36.88 -17.86 -28.43
C GLU A 83 -37.71 -16.55 -28.40
N ARG A 84 -37.12 -15.45 -27.92
CA ARG A 84 -37.68 -14.12 -28.16
C ARG A 84 -37.38 -13.72 -29.62
N ASN A 85 -38.36 -13.98 -30.48
CA ASN A 85 -38.47 -13.39 -31.81
C ASN A 85 -38.50 -11.84 -31.71
N GLY A 86 -37.34 -11.21 -31.82
CA GLY A 86 -37.19 -9.75 -31.92
C GLY A 86 -35.92 -9.43 -32.68
N THR A 87 -36.04 -8.63 -33.75
CA THR A 87 -34.95 -8.23 -34.64
C THR A 87 -33.69 -7.78 -33.90
N PRO A 88 -32.48 -8.18 -34.35
CA PRO A 88 -31.23 -7.76 -33.71
C PRO A 88 -31.06 -6.26 -33.93
N ARG A 89 -31.13 -5.49 -32.83
CA ARG A 89 -30.66 -4.10 -32.83
C ARG A 89 -29.14 -4.16 -32.88
N ARG A 90 -28.60 -3.89 -34.06
CA ARG A 90 -27.21 -3.46 -34.23
C ARG A 90 -27.12 -2.07 -33.61
N THR A 91 -26.44 -1.95 -32.49
CA THR A 91 -25.92 -0.67 -31.99
C THR A 91 -24.42 -0.81 -31.83
N ASP A 92 -23.75 0.21 -32.31
CA ASP A 92 -22.32 0.30 -32.56
C ASP A 92 -21.50 0.27 -31.27
N GLU A 93 -20.23 -0.12 -31.43
CA GLU A 93 -19.07 0.16 -30.57
C GLU A 93 -19.37 0.91 -29.26
N ASP A 94 -19.70 0.17 -28.20
CA ASP A 94 -19.41 0.57 -26.82
C ASP A 94 -19.13 -0.71 -26.03
N SER A 95 -17.88 -0.83 -25.57
CA SER A 95 -17.39 -1.91 -24.75
C SER A 95 -18.29 -2.13 -23.52
N MET A 96 -18.64 -3.38 -23.25
CA MET A 96 -19.32 -3.80 -22.02
C MET A 96 -18.52 -3.35 -20.79
N TYR A 97 -18.87 -2.20 -20.23
CA TYR A 97 -18.61 -1.92 -18.82
C TYR A 97 -19.58 -2.77 -18.01
N TYR A 98 -19.07 -3.82 -17.37
CA TYR A 98 -19.76 -4.58 -16.32
C TYR A 98 -20.00 -3.67 -15.11
N ASN A 99 -20.99 -2.78 -15.21
CA ASN A 99 -21.56 -2.09 -14.07
C ASN A 99 -22.72 -2.93 -13.53
N ASN A 100 -22.65 -3.25 -12.24
CA ASN A 100 -23.67 -3.84 -11.36
C ASN A 100 -23.59 -5.34 -11.07
N PHE A 101 -22.46 -5.77 -10.50
CA PHE A 101 -22.49 -6.65 -9.33
C PHE A 101 -22.24 -5.79 -8.08
N ASP A 102 -23.28 -5.49 -7.31
CA ASP A 102 -23.15 -4.85 -5.98
C ASP A 102 -22.59 -5.86 -4.94
N ILE A 103 -21.37 -6.31 -5.20
CA ILE A 103 -20.38 -6.75 -4.19
C ILE A 103 -19.23 -5.72 -4.18
N CYS A 104 -19.28 -4.71 -5.06
CA CYS A 104 -18.17 -3.89 -5.50
C CYS A 104 -18.63 -2.46 -5.79
N TYR A 105 -18.14 -1.47 -5.03
CA TYR A 105 -18.42 -0.05 -5.31
C TYR A 105 -17.30 0.54 -6.18
N THR A 106 -17.64 0.95 -7.40
CA THR A 106 -16.72 1.53 -8.40
C THR A 106 -16.46 3.02 -8.20
N ASP A 107 -17.10 3.66 -7.22
CA ASP A 107 -16.91 5.08 -6.92
C ASP A 107 -15.81 5.26 -5.85
N LYS A 108 -14.56 5.47 -6.30
CA LYS A 108 -13.39 5.75 -5.44
C LYS A 108 -13.61 6.92 -4.46
N HIS A 109 -14.59 7.78 -4.72
CA HIS A 109 -14.91 8.94 -3.88
C HIS A 109 -15.84 8.63 -2.70
N HIS A 110 -16.35 7.40 -2.58
CA HIS A 110 -17.31 7.01 -1.54
C HIS A 110 -17.10 5.58 -1.02
N MET A 111 -15.85 5.11 -0.87
CA MET A 111 -15.57 3.89 -0.09
C MET A 111 -15.63 4.20 1.41
N ASN A 112 -16.78 4.68 1.87
CA ASN A 112 -17.01 4.93 3.28
C ASN A 112 -17.36 3.60 3.97
N LEU A 113 -16.57 3.19 4.97
CA LEU A 113 -16.80 1.98 5.74
C LEU A 113 -18.15 1.98 6.49
N THR A 114 -18.77 3.15 6.68
CA THR A 114 -20.15 3.25 7.20
C THR A 114 -21.19 2.60 6.28
N GLY A 115 -20.88 2.41 4.99
CA GLY A 115 -21.74 1.69 4.03
C GLY A 115 -21.64 0.15 4.11
N PHE A 116 -20.64 -0.38 4.83
CA PHE A 116 -20.31 -1.82 4.86
C PHE A 116 -20.84 -2.56 6.10
N ASP A 117 -21.75 -1.96 6.87
CA ASP A 117 -22.28 -2.52 8.13
C ASP A 117 -21.12 -3.05 9.02
N TYR A 118 -20.09 -2.21 9.14
CA TYR A 118 -18.84 -2.49 9.83
C TYR A 118 -18.84 -1.80 11.20
N GLU A 119 -19.94 -1.93 11.95
CA GLU A 119 -20.10 -1.35 13.28
C GLU A 119 -20.18 -2.46 14.35
N ASP A 120 -19.01 -2.96 14.77
CA ASP A 120 -18.88 -3.58 16.10
C ASP A 120 -17.99 -2.70 16.99
N PHE A 121 -16.80 -2.31 16.50
CA PHE A 121 -15.92 -1.35 17.18
C PHE A 121 -15.15 -0.49 16.17
N SER A 122 -15.14 0.83 16.36
CA SER A 122 -14.27 1.74 15.63
C SER A 122 -13.32 2.49 16.56
N THR A 123 -12.08 2.69 16.12
CA THR A 123 -11.09 3.56 16.77
C THR A 123 -10.70 4.64 15.76
N GLU A 124 -10.95 5.89 16.11
CA GLU A 124 -10.49 7.04 15.33
C GLU A 124 -9.26 7.66 16.01
N GLU A 125 -8.27 8.01 15.20
CA GLU A 125 -7.08 8.72 15.64
C GLU A 125 -6.83 9.88 14.68
N GLN A 126 -6.79 11.10 15.21
CA GLN A 126 -6.44 12.28 14.43
C GLN A 126 -4.93 12.56 14.55
N SER A 127 -4.23 12.63 13.42
CA SER A 127 -2.88 13.16 13.36
C SER A 127 -2.88 14.63 12.92
N VAL A 128 -1.68 15.22 12.83
CA VAL A 128 -1.49 16.55 12.26
C VAL A 128 -1.68 16.57 10.74
N TYR A 129 -1.73 15.40 10.09
CA TYR A 129 -1.84 15.24 8.65
C TYR A 129 -3.22 14.79 8.21
N GLN A 130 -3.82 13.83 8.91
CA GLN A 130 -5.01 13.11 8.45
C GLN A 130 -5.79 12.46 9.60
N LEU A 131 -7.05 12.14 9.33
CA LEU A 131 -7.88 11.29 10.19
C LEU A 131 -7.66 9.82 9.79
N MET A 132 -7.35 8.97 10.77
CA MET A 132 -7.25 7.52 10.62
C MET A 132 -8.41 6.87 11.34
N SER A 133 -9.09 5.92 10.70
CA SER A 133 -10.14 5.12 11.37
C SER A 133 -9.88 3.64 11.17
N PHE A 134 -9.96 2.89 12.27
CA PHE A 134 -9.81 1.44 12.30
C PHE A 134 -11.13 0.82 12.74
N TYR A 135 -11.63 -0.14 11.96
CA TYR A 135 -12.88 -0.84 12.21
C TYR A 135 -12.57 -2.31 12.46
N GLU A 136 -12.91 -2.80 13.65
CA GLU A 136 -12.61 -4.17 14.07
C GLU A 136 -13.90 -5.00 14.12
N LYS A 137 -13.84 -6.22 13.58
CA LYS A 137 -14.84 -7.27 13.76
C LYS A 137 -14.22 -8.42 14.55
N PRO A 138 -14.31 -8.44 15.89
CA PRO A 138 -13.64 -9.43 16.72
C PRO A 138 -14.02 -10.88 16.39
N ASP A 139 -15.31 -11.13 16.10
CA ASP A 139 -15.82 -12.47 15.75
C ASP A 139 -15.25 -12.97 14.42
N ALA A 140 -15.06 -12.05 13.48
CA ALA A 140 -14.40 -12.31 12.20
C ALA A 140 -12.89 -12.11 12.27
N LYS A 141 -12.31 -11.74 13.43
CA LYS A 141 -10.90 -11.34 13.62
C LYS A 141 -10.35 -10.42 12.53
N ASP A 142 -11.20 -9.59 11.96
CA ASP A 142 -10.93 -8.78 10.78
C ASP A 142 -10.81 -7.31 11.20
N VAL A 143 -9.91 -6.59 10.53
CA VAL A 143 -9.66 -5.18 10.78
C VAL A 143 -9.64 -4.48 9.43
N CYS A 144 -10.35 -3.37 9.31
CA CYS A 144 -10.27 -2.48 8.16
C CYS A 144 -9.74 -1.12 8.59
N PHE A 145 -8.95 -0.49 7.73
CA PHE A 145 -8.32 0.81 7.95
C PHE A 145 -8.68 1.76 6.83
N ASP A 146 -9.10 2.97 7.19
CA ASP A 146 -9.28 4.08 6.27
C ASP A 146 -8.48 5.32 6.67
N LEU A 147 -8.22 6.13 5.64
CA LEU A 147 -7.68 7.48 5.75
C LEU A 147 -8.71 8.44 5.18
N GLU A 148 -9.18 9.38 6.00
CA GLU A 148 -10.18 10.38 5.61
C GLU A 148 -11.43 9.78 4.91
N ASN A 149 -11.91 8.64 5.42
CA ASN A 149 -13.03 7.84 4.87
C ASN A 149 -12.74 7.17 3.51
N THR A 150 -11.47 7.02 3.14
CA THR A 150 -11.05 6.21 2.00
C THR A 150 -10.42 4.92 2.51
N VAL A 151 -11.07 3.78 2.26
CA VAL A 151 -10.52 2.44 2.59
C VAL A 151 -9.13 2.31 2.00
N GLN A 152 -8.15 2.01 2.86
CA GLN A 152 -6.79 1.69 2.45
C GLN A 152 -6.62 0.18 2.34
N ILE A 153 -6.92 -0.56 3.42
CA ILE A 153 -6.75 -2.01 3.45
C ILE A 153 -7.61 -2.66 4.54
N CYS A 154 -7.94 -3.95 4.38
CA CYS A 154 -8.38 -4.82 5.48
C CYS A 154 -7.48 -6.06 5.63
N SER A 155 -7.37 -6.58 6.85
CA SER A 155 -6.47 -7.69 7.18
C SER A 155 -6.82 -8.97 6.42
N ASN A 156 -8.11 -9.21 6.19
CA ASN A 156 -8.60 -10.40 5.51
C ASN A 156 -8.28 -10.51 4.01
N TYR A 157 -7.82 -9.43 3.36
CA TYR A 157 -7.46 -9.45 1.93
C TYR A 157 -6.11 -8.80 1.62
N ARG A 158 -5.30 -8.47 2.63
CA ARG A 158 -3.97 -7.88 2.45
C ARG A 158 -3.10 -8.48 1.31
N PRO A 159 -3.09 -9.81 1.04
CA PRO A 159 -2.16 -10.36 0.06
C PRO A 159 -2.56 -10.03 -1.38
N HIS A 160 -3.83 -9.69 -1.64
CA HIS A 160 -4.30 -9.33 -2.98
C HIS A 160 -3.65 -8.05 -3.49
N TYR A 161 -3.28 -7.13 -2.58
CA TYR A 161 -2.57 -5.90 -2.92
C TYR A 161 -1.05 -6.09 -2.83
N HIS A 162 -0.57 -6.48 -1.64
CA HIS A 162 0.86 -6.40 -1.31
C HIS A 162 1.73 -7.41 -2.04
N GLU A 163 1.23 -8.65 -2.23
CA GLU A 163 2.01 -9.69 -2.89
C GLU A 163 2.28 -9.36 -4.36
N PRO A 164 1.28 -9.11 -5.22
CA PRO A 164 1.57 -8.73 -6.59
C PRO A 164 2.36 -7.42 -6.68
N PHE A 165 2.08 -6.42 -5.83
CA PHE A 165 2.81 -5.15 -5.87
C PHE A 165 4.32 -5.32 -5.66
N VAL A 166 4.73 -6.22 -4.77
CA VAL A 166 6.16 -6.52 -4.51
C VAL A 166 6.68 -7.62 -5.42
N HIS A 167 6.01 -8.76 -5.47
CA HIS A 167 6.52 -9.99 -6.07
C HIS A 167 6.36 -10.05 -7.58
N PHE A 168 5.25 -9.57 -8.14
CA PHE A 168 5.13 -9.45 -9.60
C PHE A 168 6.20 -8.49 -10.10
N SER A 169 6.31 -7.32 -9.47
CA SER A 169 7.30 -6.31 -9.85
C SER A 169 8.74 -6.83 -9.75
N SER A 170 9.05 -7.61 -8.71
CA SER A 170 10.37 -8.19 -8.53
C SER A 170 10.67 -9.36 -9.47
N ALA A 171 9.67 -9.96 -10.11
CA ALA A 171 9.84 -11.11 -11.02
C ALA A 171 10.62 -10.78 -12.30
N PHE A 172 11.01 -9.54 -12.53
CA PHE A 172 11.85 -9.13 -13.66
C PHE A 172 13.28 -8.81 -13.24
N LEU A 173 13.55 -8.79 -11.94
CA LEU A 173 14.87 -8.52 -11.38
C LEU A 173 15.68 -9.82 -11.29
N LYS A 174 17.00 -9.70 -11.42
CA LYS A 174 17.93 -10.83 -11.20
C LYS A 174 18.20 -11.08 -9.72
N ASP A 175 18.13 -10.03 -8.91
CA ASP A 175 18.35 -10.03 -7.47
C ASP A 175 17.63 -8.81 -6.88
N LEU A 176 17.29 -8.86 -5.59
CA LEU A 176 16.62 -7.77 -4.88
C LEU A 176 17.40 -7.45 -3.60
N ARG A 177 18.07 -6.30 -3.56
CA ARG A 177 18.95 -5.89 -2.46
C ARG A 177 18.52 -4.58 -1.82
N ARG A 178 18.12 -3.61 -2.62
CA ARG A 178 17.82 -2.25 -2.17
C ARG A 178 16.44 -1.85 -2.64
N VAL A 179 15.54 -1.64 -1.70
CA VAL A 179 14.15 -1.24 -1.96
C VAL A 179 13.84 0.06 -1.23
N VAL A 180 13.17 0.99 -1.89
CA VAL A 180 12.54 2.13 -1.24
C VAL A 180 11.05 2.07 -1.50
N PHE A 181 10.25 2.27 -0.47
CA PHE A 181 8.82 2.43 -0.58
C PHE A 181 8.39 3.80 -0.03
N VAL A 182 7.40 4.42 -0.65
CA VAL A 182 6.86 5.73 -0.27
C VAL A 182 5.38 5.56 0.05
N GLY A 183 4.97 6.02 1.23
CA GLY A 183 3.72 5.59 1.86
C GLY A 183 3.90 4.21 2.50
N GLY A 184 2.89 3.34 2.41
CA GLY A 184 2.96 1.99 2.96
C GLY A 184 3.15 1.95 4.48
N GLY A 185 2.65 2.96 5.19
CA GLY A 185 2.72 3.06 6.65
C GLY A 185 2.09 1.86 7.38
N ASP A 186 1.24 1.08 6.72
CA ASP A 186 0.71 -0.18 7.27
C ASP A 186 1.78 -1.28 7.47
N SER A 187 2.99 -1.07 6.94
CA SER A 187 4.12 -2.00 6.99
C SER A 187 3.89 -3.35 6.30
N MET A 188 2.83 -3.48 5.50
CA MET A 188 2.53 -4.73 4.80
C MET A 188 3.40 -4.89 3.54
N LEU A 189 3.74 -3.80 2.84
CA LEU A 189 4.79 -3.83 1.80
C LEU A 189 6.12 -4.28 2.39
N LEU A 190 6.49 -3.72 3.54
CA LEU A 190 7.73 -4.07 4.25
C LEU A 190 7.77 -5.58 4.58
N HIS A 191 6.64 -6.14 5.03
CA HIS A 191 6.53 -7.57 5.30
C HIS A 191 6.87 -8.44 4.08
N GLU A 192 6.34 -8.10 2.90
CA GLU A 192 6.59 -8.84 1.66
C GLU A 192 8.04 -8.64 1.16
N ILE A 193 8.59 -7.43 1.29
CA ILE A 193 9.99 -7.12 0.90
C ILE A 193 10.98 -7.93 1.74
N LEU A 194 10.76 -8.04 3.05
CA LEU A 194 11.69 -8.73 3.95
C LEU A 194 11.73 -10.26 3.78
N LYS A 195 10.82 -10.83 2.97
CA LYS A 195 10.92 -12.24 2.54
C LYS A 195 12.16 -12.50 1.69
N TYR A 196 12.71 -11.47 1.02
CA TYR A 196 13.90 -11.60 0.18
C TYR A 196 15.19 -11.69 1.03
N PRO A 197 15.95 -12.81 0.95
CA PRO A 197 17.08 -13.05 1.85
C PRO A 197 18.28 -12.13 1.59
N ASN A 198 18.42 -11.62 0.35
CA ASN A 198 19.55 -10.78 -0.06
C ASN A 198 19.32 -9.28 0.20
N ILE A 199 18.22 -8.89 0.85
CA ILE A 199 17.96 -7.50 1.18
C ILE A 199 19.09 -6.93 2.04
N GLU A 200 19.63 -5.80 1.58
CA GLU A 200 20.68 -5.01 2.20
C GLU A 200 20.13 -3.72 2.80
N LEU A 201 19.14 -3.10 2.13
CA LEU A 201 18.46 -1.89 2.59
C LEU A 201 16.98 -1.90 2.15
N VAL A 202 16.09 -1.60 3.08
CA VAL A 202 14.70 -1.19 2.81
C VAL A 202 14.49 0.19 3.42
N ALA A 203 14.18 1.18 2.60
CA ALA A 203 13.86 2.53 3.05
C ALA A 203 12.35 2.79 2.96
N GLY A 204 11.70 3.12 4.06
CA GLY A 204 10.30 3.55 4.09
C GLY A 204 10.20 5.07 4.25
N LEU A 205 9.67 5.77 3.25
CA LEU A 205 9.35 7.19 3.32
C LEU A 205 7.86 7.34 3.66
N GLU A 206 7.53 7.61 4.92
CA GLU A 206 6.13 7.71 5.39
C GLU A 206 5.88 9.10 5.98
N LEU A 207 4.78 9.73 5.58
CA LEU A 207 4.44 11.06 6.07
C LEU A 207 4.12 11.06 7.56
N ASP A 208 3.33 10.07 7.98
CA ASP A 208 2.66 10.06 9.27
C ASP A 208 3.01 8.79 10.07
N GLN A 209 3.94 8.95 11.01
CA GLN A 209 4.32 7.87 11.93
C GLN A 209 3.14 7.28 12.72
N LYS A 210 2.02 8.01 12.88
CA LYS A 210 0.85 7.45 13.58
C LYS A 210 0.19 6.35 12.75
N VAL A 211 0.30 6.37 11.42
CA VAL A 211 -0.16 5.27 10.56
C VAL A 211 0.59 3.99 10.90
N VAL A 212 1.93 4.08 11.01
CA VAL A 212 2.78 2.93 11.40
C VAL A 212 2.44 2.38 12.76
N ARG A 213 2.35 3.26 13.78
CA ARG A 213 2.03 2.82 15.16
C ARG A 213 0.65 2.19 15.27
N ASN A 214 -0.37 2.81 14.67
CA ASN A 214 -1.72 2.28 14.74
C ASN A 214 -1.86 0.99 13.90
N SER A 215 -1.15 0.88 12.79
CA SER A 215 -1.11 -0.37 12.03
C SER A 215 -0.48 -1.50 12.84
N PHE A 216 0.63 -1.27 13.54
CA PHE A 216 1.16 -2.25 14.48
C PHE A 216 0.16 -2.60 15.59
N LYS A 217 -0.51 -1.59 16.17
CA LYS A 217 -1.51 -1.80 17.23
C LYS A 217 -2.70 -2.65 16.77
N HIS A 218 -3.26 -2.36 15.60
CA HIS A 218 -4.51 -2.94 15.13
C HIS A 218 -4.29 -4.17 14.23
N PHE A 219 -3.37 -4.09 13.25
CA PHE A 219 -3.04 -5.20 12.34
C PHE A 219 -1.95 -6.14 12.84
N LYS A 220 -1.16 -5.75 13.86
CA LYS A 220 0.03 -6.49 14.31
C LYS A 220 1.14 -6.60 13.25
N THR A 221 1.12 -5.70 12.27
CA THR A 221 2.18 -5.58 11.26
C THR A 221 3.44 -5.00 11.90
N GLN A 222 4.58 -5.63 11.66
CA GLN A 222 5.83 -5.25 12.30
C GLN A 222 6.53 -4.15 11.47
N PRO A 223 6.83 -2.98 12.04
CA PRO A 223 7.59 -1.94 11.35
C PRO A 223 9.08 -2.25 11.29
N HIS A 224 9.56 -3.29 12.01
CA HIS A 224 10.94 -3.75 12.01
C HIS A 224 11.99 -2.67 12.32
N PHE A 225 11.71 -1.79 13.28
CA PHE A 225 12.65 -0.74 13.72
C PHE A 225 13.99 -1.29 14.24
N ASP A 226 14.01 -2.54 14.67
CA ASP A 226 15.19 -3.27 15.16
C ASP A 226 15.98 -3.97 14.05
N ASP A 227 15.42 -4.11 12.85
CA ASP A 227 16.14 -4.67 11.70
C ASP A 227 17.07 -3.62 11.11
N LYS A 228 18.37 -3.86 11.21
CA LYS A 228 19.42 -2.98 10.66
C LYS A 228 19.32 -2.73 9.15
N ARG A 229 18.56 -3.56 8.42
CA ARG A 229 18.30 -3.41 6.99
C ARG A 229 17.19 -2.40 6.73
N VAL A 230 16.35 -2.09 7.71
CA VAL A 230 15.17 -1.23 7.56
C VAL A 230 15.51 0.18 8.05
N GLN A 231 15.12 1.18 7.27
CA GLN A 231 15.28 2.60 7.62
C GLN A 231 13.98 3.34 7.34
N TRP A 232 13.38 3.91 8.38
CA TRP A 232 12.21 4.77 8.25
C TRP A 232 12.62 6.24 8.20
N TRP A 233 12.03 6.98 7.27
CA TRP A 233 12.15 8.42 7.13
C TRP A 233 10.75 9.00 7.24
N PHE A 234 10.48 9.61 8.39
CA PHE A 234 9.18 10.20 8.65
C PHE A 234 9.12 11.66 8.21
N GLY A 235 8.06 11.98 7.48
CA GLY A 235 7.76 13.33 7.01
C GLY A 235 7.50 13.40 5.52
N ASP A 236 7.34 14.64 5.05
CA ASP A 236 6.97 14.94 3.66
C ASP A 236 8.02 14.37 2.68
N ALA A 237 7.61 13.44 1.83
CA ALA A 237 8.48 12.80 0.85
C ALA A 237 9.11 13.82 -0.12
N THR A 238 8.38 14.88 -0.50
CA THR A 238 8.90 15.91 -1.42
C THR A 238 10.09 16.64 -0.82
N LYS A 239 10.06 16.86 0.50
CA LYS A 239 11.16 17.45 1.26
C LYS A 239 12.26 16.43 1.53
N SER A 240 11.88 15.19 1.82
CA SER A 240 12.83 14.11 2.08
C SER A 240 13.74 13.86 0.88
N MET A 241 13.21 14.00 -0.35
CA MET A 241 13.97 13.83 -1.58
C MET A 241 15.15 14.80 -1.75
N THR A 242 15.20 15.93 -1.06
CA THR A 242 16.37 16.84 -1.07
C THR A 242 17.37 16.54 0.05
N MET A 243 17.07 15.57 0.91
CA MET A 243 17.83 15.24 2.11
C MET A 243 18.30 13.79 2.15
N VAL A 244 17.75 12.91 1.31
CA VAL A 244 18.20 11.52 1.21
C VAL A 244 19.70 11.47 0.91
N PRO A 245 20.42 10.46 1.42
CA PRO A 245 21.86 10.35 1.22
C PRO A 245 22.23 10.32 -0.27
N GLN A 246 23.32 10.96 -0.66
CA GLN A 246 23.70 11.05 -2.08
C GLN A 246 23.94 9.67 -2.71
N GLU A 247 24.39 8.69 -1.93
CA GLU A 247 24.58 7.31 -2.37
C GLU A 247 23.27 6.55 -2.65
N TRP A 248 22.11 7.15 -2.36
CA TRP A 248 20.81 6.57 -2.69
C TRP A 248 20.46 6.71 -4.17
N TYR A 249 20.86 7.81 -4.81
CA TYR A 249 20.61 8.04 -6.23
C TYR A 249 21.29 6.98 -7.09
N GLY A 250 20.54 6.37 -8.01
CA GLY A 250 21.04 5.31 -8.88
C GLY A 250 21.32 3.97 -8.18
N SER A 251 20.81 3.76 -6.97
CA SER A 251 21.22 2.62 -6.11
C SER A 251 20.12 1.61 -5.80
N PHE A 252 18.86 1.91 -6.07
CA PHE A 252 17.73 1.04 -5.73
C PHE A 252 17.38 0.09 -6.88
N ASP A 253 17.10 -1.16 -6.54
CA ASP A 253 16.60 -2.18 -7.46
C ASP A 253 15.10 -1.99 -7.71
N LEU A 254 14.37 -1.55 -6.67
CA LEU A 254 12.92 -1.40 -6.69
C LEU A 254 12.51 -0.12 -5.93
N VAL A 255 11.73 0.73 -6.59
CA VAL A 255 11.04 1.88 -6.00
C VAL A 255 9.55 1.60 -6.04
N LEU A 256 8.93 1.54 -4.87
CA LEU A 256 7.50 1.29 -4.69
C LEU A 256 6.82 2.58 -4.22
N VAL A 257 5.81 3.05 -4.94
CA VAL A 257 5.06 4.25 -4.55
C VAL A 257 3.63 3.85 -4.27
N ASP A 258 3.29 3.84 -2.99
CA ASP A 258 2.01 3.45 -2.43
C ASP A 258 1.34 4.68 -1.80
N LEU A 259 0.85 5.54 -2.68
CA LEU A 259 0.30 6.84 -2.31
C LEU A 259 -1.04 7.05 -3.00
N SER A 260 -1.96 7.75 -2.32
CA SER A 260 -3.16 8.30 -2.93
C SER A 260 -2.82 9.48 -3.86
N GLU A 261 -3.69 9.73 -4.86
CA GLU A 261 -3.48 10.70 -5.94
C GLU A 261 -3.01 12.10 -5.49
N THR A 262 -3.44 12.57 -4.32
CA THR A 262 -3.21 13.94 -3.83
C THR A 262 -1.72 14.32 -3.75
N VAL A 263 -0.84 13.38 -3.41
CA VAL A 263 0.58 13.65 -3.14
C VAL A 263 1.42 13.73 -4.44
N MET A 264 0.95 13.10 -5.52
CA MET A 264 1.71 12.97 -6.76
C MET A 264 1.78 14.25 -7.59
N SER A 265 0.93 15.23 -7.28
CA SER A 265 0.89 16.53 -7.95
C SER A 265 1.92 17.54 -7.44
N PHE A 266 2.66 17.21 -6.37
CA PHE A 266 3.63 18.12 -5.77
C PHE A 266 4.97 18.13 -6.52
N THR A 267 5.59 19.32 -6.54
CA THR A 267 6.93 19.53 -7.11
C THR A 267 7.99 19.37 -6.01
N VAL A 268 9.06 18.65 -6.32
CA VAL A 268 10.21 18.46 -5.42
C VAL A 268 11.20 19.61 -5.60
N THR A 269 11.44 19.98 -6.86
CA THR A 269 12.20 21.19 -7.22
C THR A 269 11.40 21.97 -8.26
N LYS A 270 11.96 23.11 -8.70
CA LYS A 270 11.36 23.88 -9.80
C LYS A 270 11.23 23.06 -11.10
N ASP A 271 12.09 22.08 -11.30
CA ASP A 271 12.27 21.35 -12.57
C ASP A 271 12.06 19.83 -12.44
N LEU A 272 11.61 19.35 -11.26
CA LEU A 272 11.35 17.93 -10.98
C LEU A 272 10.07 17.78 -10.17
N ASP A 273 9.16 16.96 -10.66
CA ASP A 273 8.06 16.43 -9.86
C ASP A 273 8.48 15.23 -9.00
N MET A 274 7.55 14.73 -8.19
CA MET A 274 7.79 13.66 -7.24
C MET A 274 8.15 12.32 -7.92
N LEU A 275 7.51 11.98 -9.05
CA LEU A 275 7.81 10.77 -9.81
C LEU A 275 9.21 10.84 -10.42
N GLU A 276 9.54 11.97 -11.03
CA GLU A 276 10.85 12.19 -11.64
C GLU A 276 11.95 12.17 -10.58
N ALA A 277 11.73 12.78 -9.42
CA ALA A 277 12.68 12.76 -8.31
C ALA A 277 12.91 11.34 -7.76
N LEU A 278 11.84 10.57 -7.54
CA LEU A 278 11.96 9.19 -7.07
C LEU A 278 12.60 8.28 -8.13
N ALA A 279 12.35 8.52 -9.42
CA ALA A 279 12.97 7.76 -10.50
C ALA A 279 14.50 7.88 -10.49
N LEU A 280 15.06 9.00 -10.00
CA LEU A 280 16.52 9.16 -9.84
C LEU A 280 17.13 8.22 -8.80
N LEU A 281 16.33 7.59 -7.93
CA LEU A 281 16.83 6.59 -6.96
C LEU A 281 17.14 5.25 -7.64
N LEU A 282 16.54 4.97 -8.80
CA LEU A 282 16.66 3.69 -9.47
C LEU A 282 18.00 3.48 -10.15
N LYS A 283 18.51 2.25 -10.05
CA LYS A 283 19.53 1.73 -10.96
C LYS A 283 19.00 1.77 -12.41
N PRO A 284 19.89 1.79 -13.42
CA PRO A 284 19.48 1.68 -14.82
C PRO A 284 18.62 0.44 -15.13
N ASP A 285 18.84 -0.66 -14.40
CA ASP A 285 18.08 -1.92 -14.46
C ASP A 285 17.15 -2.10 -13.26
N GLY A 286 16.79 -1.02 -12.57
CA GLY A 286 15.78 -1.02 -11.52
C GLY A 286 14.36 -0.89 -12.08
N ILE A 287 13.38 -1.08 -11.21
CA ILE A 287 11.95 -1.00 -11.54
C ILE A 287 11.27 0.03 -10.62
N PHE A 288 10.53 0.94 -11.24
CA PHE A 288 9.60 1.82 -10.57
C PHE A 288 8.21 1.20 -10.58
N VAL A 289 7.48 1.27 -9.48
CA VAL A 289 6.09 0.82 -9.38
C VAL A 289 5.27 1.91 -8.70
N LYS A 290 4.13 2.26 -9.29
CA LYS A 290 3.16 3.18 -8.70
C LYS A 290 1.78 2.53 -8.70
N ASN A 291 1.09 2.53 -7.56
CA ASN A 291 -0.31 2.16 -7.52
C ASN A 291 -1.17 3.19 -8.29
N GLU A 292 -2.30 2.76 -8.86
CA GLU A 292 -3.22 3.58 -9.68
C GLU A 292 -2.76 3.86 -11.13
N LEU A 293 -3.59 4.58 -11.87
CA LEU A 293 -3.48 4.82 -13.31
C LEU A 293 -2.50 5.96 -13.64
N TYR A 294 -1.20 5.66 -13.72
CA TYR A 294 -0.15 6.62 -14.07
C TYR A 294 0.61 6.29 -15.37
N PHE A 295 0.05 5.46 -16.24
CA PHE A 295 0.72 4.93 -17.43
C PHE A 295 1.25 6.03 -18.36
N ASP A 296 0.40 7.02 -18.69
CA ASP A 296 0.78 8.13 -19.56
C ASP A 296 1.97 8.91 -19.01
N LYS A 297 2.01 9.16 -17.68
CA LYS A 297 3.10 9.90 -17.06
C LYS A 297 4.36 9.05 -16.95
N LEU A 298 4.27 7.80 -16.49
CA LEU A 298 5.44 6.92 -16.36
C LEU A 298 6.10 6.63 -17.71
N SER A 299 5.30 6.49 -18.77
CA SER A 299 5.82 6.30 -20.14
C SER A 299 6.56 7.52 -20.70
N THR A 300 6.48 8.69 -20.06
CA THR A 300 7.36 9.83 -20.37
C THR A 300 8.70 9.77 -19.65
N ILE A 301 8.79 9.03 -18.55
CA ILE A 301 9.96 8.93 -17.68
C ILE A 301 10.81 7.70 -18.05
N PHE A 302 10.17 6.59 -18.45
CA PHE A 302 10.83 5.31 -18.67
C PHE A 302 10.73 4.81 -20.12
N ASP A 303 11.78 4.14 -20.58
CA ASP A 303 11.82 3.50 -21.90
C ASP A 303 10.83 2.33 -22.01
N TYR A 304 10.65 1.56 -20.94
CA TYR A 304 9.70 0.45 -20.86
C TYR A 304 8.68 0.74 -19.77
N THR A 305 7.41 0.70 -20.12
CA THR A 305 6.31 0.91 -19.16
C THR A 305 5.24 -0.15 -19.38
N ALA A 306 4.74 -0.73 -18.30
CA ALA A 306 3.62 -1.68 -18.31
C ALA A 306 2.56 -1.22 -17.31
N GLN A 307 1.30 -1.29 -17.71
CA GLN A 307 0.17 -1.12 -16.81
C GLN A 307 -0.44 -2.49 -16.54
N LEU A 308 -0.66 -2.77 -15.26
CA LEU A 308 -1.33 -3.99 -14.81
C LEU A 308 -2.63 -3.66 -14.10
N ILE A 309 -3.60 -4.57 -14.24
CA ILE A 309 -4.87 -4.53 -13.52
C ILE A 309 -5.04 -5.88 -12.82
N LEU A 310 -5.16 -5.83 -11.50
CA LEU A 310 -5.56 -6.97 -10.68
C LEU A 310 -7.06 -6.93 -10.49
N ASP A 311 -7.74 -7.86 -11.14
CA ASP A 311 -9.15 -8.15 -10.84
C ASP A 311 -9.27 -8.93 -9.52
N ASP A 312 -10.49 -9.00 -8.99
CA ASP A 312 -10.86 -9.74 -7.77
C ASP A 312 -10.18 -9.27 -6.48
N THR A 313 -9.82 -8.00 -6.37
CA THR A 313 -9.31 -7.49 -5.08
C THR A 313 -10.50 -7.29 -4.14
N PRO A 314 -10.62 -7.96 -2.99
CA PRO A 314 -11.79 -7.77 -2.13
C PRO A 314 -11.94 -6.31 -1.69
N MET A 315 -13.19 -5.87 -1.49
CA MET A 315 -13.60 -4.50 -1.15
C MET A 315 -13.38 -3.43 -2.25
N ILE A 316 -12.23 -3.42 -2.93
CA ILE A 316 -11.88 -2.40 -3.94
C ILE A 316 -12.04 -2.89 -5.40
N CYS A 317 -12.21 -4.19 -5.57
CA CYS A 317 -12.57 -4.96 -6.77
C CYS A 317 -11.55 -5.00 -7.88
N LYS A 318 -10.93 -3.86 -8.19
CA LYS A 318 -9.82 -3.76 -9.12
C LYS A 318 -8.73 -2.91 -8.52
N GLN A 319 -7.50 -3.40 -8.62
CA GLN A 319 -6.32 -2.62 -8.29
C GLN A 319 -5.44 -2.44 -9.51
N ASP A 320 -5.16 -1.19 -9.84
CA ASP A 320 -4.22 -0.85 -10.91
C ASP A 320 -2.84 -0.58 -10.31
N PHE A 321 -1.79 -0.96 -11.04
CA PHE A 321 -0.46 -0.39 -10.82
C PHE A 321 0.32 -0.35 -12.13
N VAL A 322 1.25 0.60 -12.20
CA VAL A 322 2.07 0.86 -13.38
C VAL A 322 3.53 0.66 -13.01
N MET A 323 4.23 -0.05 -13.88
CA MET A 323 5.64 -0.35 -13.75
C MET A 323 6.45 0.38 -14.82
N GLY A 324 7.62 0.89 -14.46
CA GLY A 324 8.54 1.58 -15.37
C GLY A 324 9.99 1.13 -15.19
N SER A 325 10.72 0.99 -16.30
CA SER A 325 12.17 0.71 -16.28
C SER A 325 12.85 1.24 -17.54
N ASN A 326 14.14 1.57 -17.45
CA ASN A 326 14.94 1.97 -18.61
C ASN A 326 15.66 0.80 -19.30
N ARG A 327 15.68 -0.39 -18.69
CA ARG A 327 16.40 -1.55 -19.25
C ARG A 327 15.66 -2.88 -19.17
N ILE A 328 14.56 -2.94 -18.44
CA ILE A 328 13.78 -4.16 -18.28
C ILE A 328 12.59 -4.12 -19.23
N ASP A 329 12.59 -5.07 -20.16
CA ASP A 329 11.42 -5.34 -20.99
C ASP A 329 10.45 -6.25 -20.24
N PHE A 330 9.32 -5.67 -19.83
CA PHE A 330 8.29 -6.37 -19.08
C PHE A 330 7.56 -7.46 -19.89
N LEU A 331 7.70 -7.54 -21.22
CA LEU A 331 7.14 -8.66 -21.98
C LEU A 331 7.87 -9.98 -21.75
N HIS A 332 9.08 -9.94 -21.16
CA HIS A 332 9.96 -11.10 -21.00
C HIS A 332 10.41 -11.26 -19.54
N PRO A 333 9.53 -11.75 -18.66
CA PRO A 333 9.81 -11.93 -17.22
C PRO A 333 10.91 -12.96 -16.93
N ASN A 334 11.54 -12.80 -15.76
CA ASN A 334 12.52 -13.74 -15.20
C ASN A 334 12.01 -14.35 -13.89
N PHE A 335 11.20 -15.40 -13.99
CA PHE A 335 10.54 -16.04 -12.85
C PHE A 335 11.49 -16.75 -11.86
N ASP A 336 12.79 -16.74 -12.12
CA ASP A 336 13.78 -17.44 -11.31
C ASP A 336 13.94 -16.81 -9.93
N LEU A 337 13.70 -15.51 -9.73
CA LEU A 337 14.00 -14.85 -8.45
C LEU A 337 13.18 -15.41 -7.28
N LEU A 338 11.86 -15.50 -7.45
CA LEU A 338 10.97 -16.07 -6.43
C LEU A 338 11.30 -17.53 -6.14
N LYS A 339 11.53 -18.31 -7.21
CA LYS A 339 11.85 -19.74 -7.12
C LYS A 339 13.19 -19.99 -6.45
N ASN A 340 14.23 -19.26 -6.84
CA ASN A 340 15.58 -19.41 -6.31
C ASN A 340 15.68 -19.04 -4.83
N HIS A 341 14.86 -18.10 -4.38
CA HIS A 341 14.85 -17.63 -2.99
C HIS A 341 13.79 -18.33 -2.13
N ASN A 342 13.00 -19.26 -2.69
CA ASN A 342 11.89 -19.93 -2.01
C ASN A 342 10.95 -18.93 -1.30
N ILE A 343 10.60 -17.85 -1.99
CA ILE A 343 9.68 -16.83 -1.47
C ILE A 343 8.28 -17.46 -1.41
N GLU A 344 7.69 -17.47 -0.21
CA GLU A 344 6.34 -17.97 0.01
C GLU A 344 5.31 -16.85 -0.16
N THR A 345 4.26 -17.15 -0.91
CA THR A 345 3.15 -16.25 -1.23
C THR A 345 1.83 -17.00 -1.02
N LEU A 346 0.77 -16.24 -0.76
CA LEU A 346 -0.58 -16.70 -0.42
C LEU A 346 -1.49 -16.74 -1.64
N LEU A 347 -1.38 -15.75 -2.50
CA LEU A 347 -2.24 -15.55 -3.66
C LEU A 347 -1.42 -15.38 -4.93
N TYR A 348 -0.34 -14.60 -4.86
CA TYR A 348 0.51 -14.39 -6.01
C TYR A 348 1.33 -15.66 -6.28
N LYS A 349 0.98 -16.41 -7.31
CA LYS A 349 1.83 -17.51 -7.76
C LYS A 349 2.93 -16.94 -8.64
N PRO A 350 4.20 -17.36 -8.47
CA PRO A 350 5.21 -17.14 -9.48
C PRO A 350 4.62 -17.63 -10.81
N LEU A 351 4.58 -16.75 -11.82
CA LEU A 351 3.86 -17.02 -13.07
C LEU A 351 4.60 -18.12 -13.85
N GLU A 352 4.34 -19.38 -13.51
CA GLU A 352 5.07 -20.53 -14.06
C GLU A 352 4.75 -20.74 -15.54
N ASN A 353 3.58 -20.25 -15.97
CA ASN A 353 3.17 -20.19 -17.35
C ASN A 353 3.32 -18.75 -17.86
N PRO A 354 4.15 -18.50 -18.90
CA PRO A 354 4.30 -17.19 -19.51
C PRO A 354 3.01 -16.59 -20.06
N LYS A 355 1.95 -17.39 -20.27
CA LYS A 355 0.65 -16.88 -20.70
C LYS A 355 -0.09 -16.16 -19.57
N ASP A 356 -0.09 -16.76 -18.37
CA ASP A 356 -0.76 -16.21 -17.18
C ASP A 356 -0.17 -14.84 -16.80
N HIS A 357 1.08 -14.58 -17.18
CA HIS A 357 1.71 -13.27 -17.05
C HIS A 357 1.00 -12.17 -17.84
N TYR A 358 0.50 -12.47 -19.04
CA TYR A 358 -0.16 -11.47 -19.89
C TYR A 358 -1.61 -11.20 -19.48
N ASP A 359 -2.21 -12.05 -18.64
CA ASP A 359 -3.59 -11.88 -18.18
C ASP A 359 -3.76 -10.61 -17.33
N LEU A 360 -2.68 -10.14 -16.69
CA LEU A 360 -2.67 -8.91 -15.90
C LEU A 360 -2.36 -7.65 -16.72
N TYR A 361 -1.88 -7.79 -17.97
CA TYR A 361 -1.45 -6.63 -18.77
C TYR A 361 -2.64 -5.92 -19.36
N TRP A 362 -2.70 -4.63 -19.08
CA TRP A 362 -3.66 -3.73 -19.71
C TRP A 362 -3.03 -2.89 -20.81
N ASP A 363 -1.85 -2.32 -20.55
CA ASP A 363 -1.14 -1.48 -21.51
C ASP A 363 0.38 -1.70 -21.43
N TYR A 364 1.08 -1.41 -22.52
CA TYR A 364 2.53 -1.51 -22.63
C TYR A 364 3.08 -0.48 -23.60
N ALA A 365 4.07 0.28 -23.14
CA ALA A 365 4.79 1.26 -23.96
C ALA A 365 6.28 0.92 -24.01
N LYS A 366 6.84 1.10 -25.21
CA LYS A 366 8.28 1.13 -25.44
C LYS A 366 8.66 2.45 -26.12
N ASN A 367 9.41 3.26 -25.43
CA ASN A 367 9.93 4.55 -25.89
C ASN A 367 11.46 4.50 -26.00
N ASP A 368 12.03 5.51 -26.65
CA ASP A 368 13.45 5.83 -26.54
C ASP A 368 13.52 7.24 -25.98
N ALA A 369 13.46 7.36 -24.65
CA ALA A 369 13.28 8.65 -23.98
C ALA A 369 14.39 9.66 -24.34
N VAL A 370 15.60 9.16 -24.65
CA VAL A 370 16.73 9.99 -25.10
C VAL A 370 16.53 10.43 -26.56
N ALA A 371 16.20 9.51 -27.47
CA ALA A 371 15.96 9.87 -28.88
C ALA A 371 14.71 10.75 -29.06
N ASP A 372 13.71 10.59 -28.20
CA ASP A 372 12.46 11.36 -28.18
C ASP A 372 12.63 12.73 -27.50
N GLY A 373 13.83 13.05 -26.99
CA GLY A 373 14.12 14.33 -26.32
C GLY A 373 13.39 14.50 -24.98
N LYS A 374 12.89 13.42 -24.38
CA LYS A 374 12.23 13.42 -23.06
C LYS A 374 13.25 13.37 -21.93
N CYS A 375 14.44 12.82 -22.18
CA CYS A 375 15.61 12.91 -21.30
C CYS A 375 16.72 13.69 -22.02
N GLU A 376 16.89 14.97 -21.69
CA GLU A 376 18.17 15.62 -21.99
C GLU A 376 19.25 15.00 -21.09
N PRO A 377 20.47 14.73 -21.61
CA PRO A 377 21.62 14.46 -20.76
C PRO A 377 21.87 15.73 -19.96
N ARG A 378 21.24 15.83 -18.79
CA ARG A 378 21.37 16.96 -17.88
C ARG A 378 22.83 17.02 -17.45
N ASP A 379 23.47 18.15 -17.71
CA ASP A 379 24.75 18.50 -17.09
C ASP A 379 24.64 18.22 -15.58
N GLU A 380 25.69 17.64 -14.99
CA GLU A 380 25.78 17.20 -13.59
C GLU A 380 25.55 18.32 -12.53
N ALA A 381 25.11 19.51 -12.95
CA ALA A 381 25.08 20.76 -12.20
C ALA A 381 23.67 21.33 -11.95
N LEU A 382 22.63 20.49 -11.82
CA LEU A 382 21.29 20.95 -11.39
C LEU A 382 21.11 21.07 -9.88
N PHE A 383 22.09 20.62 -9.09
CA PHE A 383 22.15 20.99 -7.69
C PHE A 383 22.97 22.28 -7.56
N ASP A 384 22.30 23.39 -7.25
CA ASP A 384 22.98 24.50 -6.59
C ASP A 384 23.26 24.07 -5.13
N PRO A 385 24.51 23.76 -4.76
CA PRO A 385 24.84 23.34 -3.40
C PRO A 385 24.54 24.43 -2.35
N ASP A 386 24.36 25.69 -2.78
CA ASP A 386 24.06 26.82 -1.91
C ASP A 386 22.54 27.07 -1.74
N GLU A 387 21.66 26.46 -2.55
CA GLU A 387 20.21 26.53 -2.34
C GLU A 387 19.72 25.45 -1.36
N GLN A 388 20.38 25.39 -0.20
CA GLN A 388 20.05 24.48 0.89
C GLN A 388 18.77 24.93 1.60
N ARG A 389 17.60 24.68 1.00
CA ARG A 389 16.35 24.66 1.76
C ARG A 389 16.36 23.42 2.65
N ARG A 390 16.83 23.60 3.88
CA ARG A 390 16.79 22.57 4.90
C ARG A 390 15.35 22.43 5.37
N ALA A 391 14.64 21.48 4.78
CA ALA A 391 13.44 20.97 5.41
C ALA A 391 13.87 20.28 6.70
N GLY A 392 13.13 20.51 7.76
CA GLY A 392 13.55 19.97 9.03
C GLY A 392 13.45 18.44 9.10
N LEU A 393 14.46 17.77 9.66
CA LEU A 393 14.42 16.33 9.94
C LEU A 393 13.59 16.09 11.21
N MET A 394 12.52 15.27 11.13
CA MET A 394 11.79 14.80 12.31
C MET A 394 12.27 13.39 12.67
N LEU A 395 12.91 13.24 13.82
CA LEU A 395 13.18 11.94 14.41
C LEU A 395 12.22 11.71 15.56
N VAL A 396 11.72 10.49 15.69
CA VAL A 396 10.95 10.10 16.87
C VAL A 396 11.61 8.90 17.53
N LEU A 397 11.87 9.02 18.82
CA LEU A 397 12.50 7.97 19.63
C LEU A 397 11.52 7.55 20.70
N GLU A 398 11.35 6.25 20.88
CA GLU A 398 10.55 5.66 21.95
C GLU A 398 11.47 4.80 22.83
N ALA A 399 11.31 4.94 24.14
CA ALA A 399 12.07 4.19 25.14
C ALA A 399 11.10 3.52 26.11
N GLU A 400 11.01 2.20 25.99
CA GLU A 400 10.29 1.32 26.90
C GLU A 400 11.22 0.83 28.01
N GLU A 401 10.66 0.50 29.18
CA GLU A 401 11.40 0.03 30.36
C GLU A 401 12.56 0.96 30.75
N ALA A 402 12.30 2.28 30.70
CA ALA A 402 13.28 3.31 30.95
C ALA A 402 13.84 3.21 32.38
N SER A 403 15.06 2.68 32.50
CA SER A 403 15.79 2.58 33.78
C SER A 403 16.17 3.93 34.41
N ALA A 404 16.09 5.02 33.64
CA ALA A 404 16.38 6.37 34.10
C ALA A 404 15.14 7.02 34.72
N PRO A 405 15.27 7.82 35.80
CA PRO A 405 14.14 8.53 36.39
C PRO A 405 13.44 9.43 35.37
N LEU A 406 12.13 9.24 35.19
CA LEU A 406 11.28 10.07 34.35
C LEU A 406 10.58 11.20 35.12
N GLU A 407 10.78 11.23 36.45
CA GLU A 407 10.37 12.29 37.35
C GLU A 407 11.46 12.57 38.40
N PRO A 408 11.55 13.82 38.92
CA PRO A 408 10.72 14.97 38.57
C PRO A 408 11.12 15.55 37.20
N VAL A 409 10.24 16.33 36.56
CA VAL A 409 10.45 16.88 35.20
C VAL A 409 11.76 17.67 35.06
N GLU A 410 12.27 18.25 36.15
CA GLU A 410 13.58 18.91 36.21
C GLU A 410 14.74 17.99 35.85
N PHE A 411 14.68 16.72 36.26
CA PHE A 411 15.71 15.72 35.97
C PHE A 411 15.72 15.38 34.48
N VAL A 412 14.54 15.15 33.90
CA VAL A 412 14.38 14.91 32.45
C VAL A 412 14.92 16.09 31.65
N GLN A 413 14.58 17.31 32.06
CA GLN A 413 15.03 18.53 31.41
C GLN A 413 16.56 18.68 31.41
N GLU A 414 17.23 18.43 32.54
CA GLU A 414 18.69 18.53 32.62
C GLU A 414 19.39 17.41 31.84
N THR A 415 18.82 16.20 31.88
CA THR A 415 19.30 15.05 31.10
C THR A 415 19.26 15.35 29.61
N LEU A 416 18.14 15.87 29.10
CA LEU A 416 18.00 16.29 27.71
C LEU A 416 18.96 17.43 27.36
N ARG A 417 19.08 18.44 28.22
CA ARG A 417 20.03 19.55 28.01
C ARG A 417 21.45 19.03 27.84
N GLN A 418 21.89 18.10 28.69
CA GLN A 418 23.23 17.55 28.63
C GLN A 418 23.41 16.65 27.39
N ALA A 419 22.43 15.81 27.07
CA ALA A 419 22.45 14.96 25.89
C ALA A 419 22.56 15.80 24.59
N LEU A 420 21.74 16.84 24.46
CA LEU A 420 21.72 17.72 23.29
C LEU A 420 23.06 18.48 23.15
N LYS A 421 23.64 18.96 24.26
CA LYS A 421 24.98 19.58 24.23
C LYS A 421 26.07 18.59 23.84
N ASN A 422 26.01 17.36 24.35
CA ASN A 422 26.97 16.31 24.00
C ASN A 422 26.88 15.93 22.51
N ALA A 423 25.68 16.03 21.93
CA ALA A 423 25.44 15.87 20.49
C ALA A 423 25.84 17.10 19.64
N GLY A 424 26.34 18.18 20.26
CA GLY A 424 26.77 19.40 19.57
C GLY A 424 25.63 20.36 19.19
N LEU A 425 24.43 20.18 19.75
CA LEU A 425 23.26 21.04 19.52
C LEU A 425 23.22 22.21 20.50
N THR A 426 22.45 23.26 20.17
CA THR A 426 22.40 24.52 20.93
C THR A 426 21.03 24.77 21.57
N PRO A 427 20.71 24.19 22.73
CA PRO A 427 19.48 24.50 23.47
C PRO A 427 19.37 25.98 23.85
N LYS A 428 18.20 26.58 23.62
CA LYS A 428 17.89 28.00 23.88
C LYS A 428 16.84 28.20 24.96
N SER A 429 15.73 27.46 24.89
CA SER A 429 14.63 27.60 25.85
C SER A 429 13.98 26.27 26.18
N PHE A 430 13.33 26.22 27.33
CA PHE A 430 12.70 25.03 27.88
C PHE A 430 11.28 25.40 28.30
N ILE A 431 10.30 24.65 27.83
CA ILE A 431 8.90 24.82 28.16
C ILE A 431 8.44 23.53 28.83
N LYS A 432 7.86 23.66 30.02
CA LYS A 432 7.26 22.54 30.75
C LYS A 432 5.76 22.60 30.58
N ARG A 433 5.14 21.48 30.24
CA ARG A 433 3.69 21.31 30.30
C ARG A 433 3.35 20.05 31.08
N PRO A 434 2.65 20.16 32.22
CA PRO A 434 1.93 19.02 32.78
C PRO A 434 0.90 18.52 31.77
N SER A 435 0.77 17.21 31.61
CA SER A 435 -0.30 16.62 30.80
C SER A 435 -1.60 16.54 31.63
N GLU A 436 -2.74 16.83 31.03
CA GLU A 436 -4.05 16.66 31.67
C GLU A 436 -4.45 15.17 31.81
N HIS A 437 -3.75 14.26 31.11
CA HIS A 437 -4.07 12.83 31.02
C HIS A 437 -3.03 11.92 31.69
N GLY A 438 -2.20 12.45 32.60
CA GLY A 438 -1.06 11.72 33.17
C GLY A 438 0.22 11.93 32.37
N GLY A 439 1.37 11.86 33.05
CA GLY A 439 2.69 12.18 32.47
C GLY A 439 3.06 13.66 32.41
N SER A 440 4.20 13.96 31.79
CA SER A 440 4.76 15.31 31.63
C SER A 440 5.38 15.50 30.25
N SER A 441 5.28 16.71 29.70
CA SER A 441 5.97 17.08 28.45
C SER A 441 7.02 18.17 28.68
N VAL A 442 8.20 17.99 28.10
CA VAL A 442 9.30 18.96 28.08
C VAL A 442 9.61 19.32 26.63
N VAL A 443 9.41 20.58 26.28
CA VAL A 443 9.82 21.11 24.98
C VAL A 443 11.15 21.85 25.14
N VAL A 444 12.16 21.43 24.40
CA VAL A 444 13.46 22.10 24.29
C VAL A 444 13.55 22.75 22.93
N ILE A 445 13.58 24.08 22.87
CA ILE A 445 13.85 24.80 21.62
C ILE A 445 15.35 25.00 21.48
N MET A 446 15.90 24.67 20.33
CA MET A 446 17.31 24.77 19.97
C MET A 446 17.48 25.73 18.79
N LYS A 447 18.72 26.13 18.50
CA LYS A 447 19.01 26.89 17.27
C LYS A 447 18.75 26.04 16.02
N GLU A 448 18.99 24.75 16.15
CA GLU A 448 18.95 23.76 15.08
C GLU A 448 17.62 23.02 15.02
N GLY A 449 16.64 23.31 15.89
CA GLY A 449 15.50 22.42 16.06
C GLY A 449 14.64 22.65 17.31
N TYR A 450 13.72 21.72 17.57
CA TYR A 450 13.12 21.51 18.89
C TYR A 450 13.09 20.02 19.24
N VAL A 451 13.03 19.71 20.52
CA VAL A 451 12.76 18.37 21.05
C VAL A 451 11.53 18.43 21.94
N VAL A 452 10.57 17.55 21.74
CA VAL A 452 9.45 17.33 22.67
C VAL A 452 9.65 15.97 23.33
N ALA A 453 9.95 15.97 24.62
CA ALA A 453 9.96 14.75 25.41
C ALA A 453 8.61 14.58 26.09
N HIS A 454 7.98 13.43 25.93
CA HIS A 454 6.79 13.01 26.65
C HIS A 454 7.17 11.87 27.57
N THR A 455 6.80 11.96 28.85
CA THR A 455 7.19 10.98 29.85
C THR A 455 5.96 10.46 30.60
N TRP A 456 5.89 9.15 30.77
CA TRP A 456 4.90 8.45 31.59
C TRP A 456 5.63 7.57 32.62
N PRO A 457 6.03 8.15 33.76
CA PRO A 457 6.78 7.45 34.81
C PRO A 457 6.08 6.19 35.34
N GLU A 458 4.75 6.18 35.34
CA GLU A 458 3.93 5.04 35.78
C GLU A 458 4.06 3.81 34.87
N TYR A 459 4.54 3.99 33.64
CA TYR A 459 4.76 2.93 32.65
C TYR A 459 6.23 2.72 32.32
N ASP A 460 7.15 3.38 33.04
CA ASP A 460 8.58 3.42 32.70
C ASP A 460 8.82 3.75 31.21
N TYR A 461 8.02 4.67 30.66
CA TYR A 461 7.97 4.93 29.22
C TYR A 461 8.23 6.40 28.89
N CYS A 462 9.06 6.68 27.88
CA CYS A 462 9.17 8.02 27.32
C CYS A 462 9.30 8.03 25.80
N ALA A 463 8.77 9.09 25.18
CA ALA A 463 8.87 9.35 23.75
C ALA A 463 9.53 10.72 23.52
N LEU A 464 10.30 10.85 22.45
CA LEU A 464 11.01 12.07 22.07
C LEU A 464 10.73 12.40 20.61
N ASP A 465 10.06 13.51 20.35
CA ASP A 465 9.90 14.09 19.02
C ASP A 465 11.01 15.13 18.79
N ILE A 466 12.01 14.81 17.98
CA ILE A 466 13.17 15.68 17.66
C ILE A 466 12.97 16.24 16.26
N GLN A 467 12.63 17.52 16.16
CA GLN A 467 12.62 18.25 14.90
C GLN A 467 13.93 19.04 14.77
N LEU A 468 14.74 18.78 13.76
CA LEU A 468 15.87 19.64 13.37
C LEU A 468 15.48 20.49 12.15
N TRP A 469 16.14 21.60 11.83
CA TRP A 469 15.96 22.41 10.61
C TRP A 469 17.26 22.98 10.06
#